data_AF-G1XIK9-F1
#
_entry.id   AF-G1XIK9-F1
#
_cell.length_a   1.000
_cell.length_b   1.000
_cell.length_c   1.000
_cell.angle_alpha   90.00
_cell.angle_beta   90.00
_cell.angle_gamma   90.00
#
_symmetry.space_group_name_H-M   'P 1'
#
loop_
_entity.id
_entity.type
_entity.pdbx_description
1 polymer ?
#
loop_
_entity_poly.entity_id
_entity_poly.type
_entity_poly.pdbx_seq_one_letter_code
_entity_poly.pdbx_strand_id
1 'polypeptide(L)'
;MPTNADRLLLLADHIKLSLLERSRAISLKLEPNTADGYITRSLETLRQGIEQIEQEQTRLEQDGELSSKSLQDREDTLIKLRSHYDTLTSQFTSQSDSTSSSTIDLPNVTSKKGLDPNSLPYTDDPDHHHHKAARGLASYTDDDTTDSRGSLMGSSADLTASTRKSKQVRFSDSLVDTSEMSNPQVMTLHQRIIEEQDDTLDRLSESITRQRELSIQIGDELDSQGELLDDLDDGVDRAQRRITGARKRLDTFARKAKDNGSMVTIVVLIIVLVLLIALLK
;
A
#
# COMPACT_ATOMS: atom_id res chain seq x y z
N MET A 1 18.24 10.24 9.19
CA MET A 1 16.84 9.86 9.45
C MET A 1 16.15 9.75 8.10
N PRO A 2 15.44 8.65 7.78
CA PRO A 2 14.68 8.56 6.52
C PRO A 2 13.66 9.70 6.46
N THR A 3 13.55 10.35 5.30
CA THR A 3 12.58 11.43 5.08
C THR A 3 11.16 10.86 5.04
N ASN A 4 10.15 11.72 5.20
CA ASN A 4 8.75 11.29 5.09
C ASN A 4 8.48 10.62 3.71
N ALA A 5 9.07 11.20 2.65
CA ALA A 5 9.04 10.63 1.30
C ALA A 5 9.65 9.21 1.24
N ASP A 6 10.77 8.95 1.92
CA ASP A 6 11.37 7.61 1.95
C ASP A 6 10.45 6.58 2.64
N ARG A 7 9.73 6.99 3.69
CA ARG A 7 8.75 6.13 4.38
C ARG A 7 7.56 5.81 3.49
N LEU A 8 7.06 6.78 2.74
CA LEU A 8 5.98 6.58 1.78
C LEU A 8 6.41 5.69 0.60
N LEU A 9 7.67 5.77 0.17
CA LEU A 9 8.22 4.85 -0.83
C LEU A 9 8.28 3.40 -0.33
N LEU A 10 8.70 3.21 0.93
CA LEU A 10 8.68 1.87 1.57
C LEU A 10 7.26 1.33 1.72
N LEU A 11 6.31 2.19 2.09
CA LEU A 11 4.89 1.86 2.14
C LEU A 11 4.38 1.45 0.75
N ALA A 12 4.71 2.21 -0.29
CA ALA A 12 4.33 1.90 -1.67
C ALA A 12 4.92 0.55 -2.15
N ASP A 13 6.17 0.23 -1.81
CA ASP A 13 6.78 -1.06 -2.14
C ASP A 13 6.13 -2.23 -1.40
N HIS A 14 5.75 -2.02 -0.12
CA HIS A 14 4.97 -3.01 0.63
C HIS A 14 3.59 -3.25 -0.02
N ILE A 15 2.87 -2.19 -0.39
CA ILE A 15 1.57 -2.30 -1.06
C ILE A 15 1.72 -3.11 -2.35
N LYS A 16 2.76 -2.81 -3.14
CA LYS A 16 3.09 -3.58 -4.34
C LYS A 16 3.31 -5.06 -4.05
N LEU A 17 4.09 -5.39 -3.02
CA LEU A 17 4.36 -6.77 -2.64
C LEU A 17 3.07 -7.50 -2.22
N SER A 18 2.23 -6.84 -1.42
CA SER A 18 0.94 -7.39 -0.98
C SER A 18 -0.05 -7.60 -2.14
N LEU A 19 -0.03 -6.74 -3.16
CA LEU A 19 -0.82 -6.90 -4.38
C LEU A 19 -0.33 -8.09 -5.23
N LEU A 20 0.99 -8.32 -5.29
CA LEU A 20 1.55 -9.48 -5.98
C LEU A 20 1.20 -10.79 -5.26
N GLU A 21 1.30 -10.81 -3.93
CA GLU A 21 0.90 -11.96 -3.13
C GLU A 21 -0.60 -12.27 -3.31
N ARG A 22 -1.44 -11.25 -3.28
CA ARG A 22 -2.87 -11.37 -3.58
C ARG A 22 -3.12 -11.90 -4.99
N SER A 23 -2.43 -11.39 -6.00
CA SER A 23 -2.55 -11.87 -7.38
C SER A 23 -2.24 -13.36 -7.53
N ARG A 24 -1.24 -13.82 -6.77
CA ARG A 24 -0.83 -15.21 -6.71
C ARG A 24 -1.85 -16.06 -5.96
N ALA A 25 -2.39 -15.57 -4.84
CA ALA A 25 -3.44 -16.24 -4.08
C ALA A 25 -4.72 -16.45 -4.92
N ILE A 26 -5.15 -15.41 -5.66
CA ILE A 26 -6.28 -15.49 -6.59
C ILE A 26 -6.01 -16.52 -7.69
N SER A 27 -4.79 -16.53 -8.24
CA SER A 27 -4.36 -17.53 -9.23
C SER A 27 -4.40 -18.96 -8.69
N LEU A 28 -4.15 -19.15 -7.39
CA LEU A 28 -4.18 -20.42 -6.68
C LEU A 28 -5.56 -20.77 -6.10
N LYS A 29 -6.59 -19.94 -6.32
CA LYS A 29 -7.95 -20.07 -5.76
C LYS A 29 -7.97 -20.19 -4.22
N LEU A 30 -6.98 -19.64 -3.53
CA LEU A 30 -7.00 -19.49 -2.07
C LEU A 30 -7.78 -18.23 -1.71
N GLU A 31 -8.63 -18.28 -0.67
CA GLU A 31 -9.46 -17.14 -0.26
C GLU A 31 -8.59 -15.92 0.11
N PRO A 32 -8.72 -14.78 -0.60
CA PRO A 32 -7.85 -13.60 -0.43
C PRO A 32 -8.33 -12.62 0.66
N ASN A 33 -9.34 -12.98 1.46
CA ASN A 33 -10.23 -12.02 2.13
C ASN A 33 -9.56 -11.16 3.23
N THR A 34 -8.49 -11.60 3.88
CA THR A 34 -7.87 -10.87 5.01
C THR A 34 -6.86 -9.80 4.59
N ALA A 35 -6.41 -9.80 3.34
CA ALA A 35 -5.42 -8.84 2.84
C ALA A 35 -6.06 -7.54 2.32
N ASP A 36 -7.30 -7.60 1.82
CA ASP A 36 -7.95 -6.49 1.10
C ASP A 36 -8.24 -5.27 1.97
N GLY A 37 -8.66 -5.48 3.22
CA GLY A 37 -8.90 -4.38 4.16
C GLY A 37 -7.62 -3.62 4.52
N TYR A 38 -6.51 -4.34 4.65
CA TYR A 38 -5.21 -3.74 4.92
C TYR A 38 -4.68 -2.96 3.71
N ILE A 39 -4.77 -3.55 2.51
CA ILE A 39 -4.35 -2.89 1.26
C ILE A 39 -5.10 -1.57 1.07
N THR A 40 -6.42 -1.59 1.28
CA THR A 40 -7.27 -0.41 1.18
C THR A 40 -6.85 0.69 2.17
N ARG A 41 -6.64 0.33 3.44
CA ARG A 41 -6.16 1.29 4.45
C ARG A 41 -4.79 1.86 4.09
N SER A 42 -3.85 1.01 3.67
CA SER A 42 -2.50 1.43 3.29
C SER A 42 -2.45 2.31 2.03
N LEU A 43 -3.35 2.09 1.07
CA LEU A 43 -3.52 2.98 -0.08
C LEU A 43 -4.03 4.35 0.35
N GLU A 44 -5.01 4.39 1.26
CA GLU A 44 -5.52 5.66 1.77
C GLU A 44 -4.45 6.42 2.56
N THR A 45 -3.67 5.74 3.40
CA THR A 45 -2.50 6.33 4.07
C THR A 45 -1.48 6.88 3.06
N LEU A 46 -1.16 6.13 2.00
CA LEU A 46 -0.24 6.58 0.97
C LEU A 46 -0.78 7.84 0.25
N ARG A 47 -2.09 7.87 -0.04
CA ARG A 47 -2.78 9.02 -0.64
C ARG A 47 -2.66 10.26 0.24
N GLN A 48 -2.97 10.12 1.52
CA GLN A 48 -2.90 11.21 2.49
C GLN A 48 -1.48 11.73 2.67
N GLY A 49 -0.48 10.83 2.73
CA GLY A 49 0.93 11.23 2.79
C GLY A 49 1.42 11.98 1.56
N ILE A 50 0.95 11.62 0.36
CA ILE A 50 1.24 12.38 -0.87
C ILE A 50 0.65 13.80 -0.77
N GLU A 51 -0.62 13.90 -0.36
CA GLU A 51 -1.32 15.17 -0.22
C GLU A 51 -0.65 16.12 0.80
N GLN A 52 -0.17 15.58 1.93
CA GLN A 52 0.61 16.34 2.92
C GLN A 52 1.90 16.92 2.32
N ILE A 53 2.66 16.13 1.55
CA ILE A 53 3.90 16.61 0.94
C ILE A 53 3.62 17.66 -0.15
N GLU A 54 2.53 17.51 -0.92
CA GLU A 54 2.08 18.51 -1.90
C GLU A 54 1.72 19.85 -1.23
N GLN A 55 1.02 19.82 -0.10
CA GLN A 55 0.69 21.01 0.68
C GLN A 55 1.95 21.68 1.26
N GLU A 56 2.87 20.89 1.80
CA GLU A 56 4.14 21.39 2.32
C GLU A 56 4.98 22.06 1.23
N GLN A 57 5.01 21.48 0.01
CA GLN A 57 5.67 22.11 -1.14
C GLN A 57 5.00 23.43 -1.53
N THR A 58 3.67 23.45 -1.64
CA THR A 58 2.91 24.67 -2.00
C THR A 58 3.21 25.82 -1.04
N ARG A 59 3.32 25.51 0.25
CA ARG A 59 3.67 26.49 1.27
C ARG A 59 5.09 27.03 1.11
N LEU A 60 6.07 26.14 0.89
CA LEU A 60 7.47 26.55 0.73
C LEU A 60 7.72 27.33 -0.57
N GLU A 61 6.95 27.06 -1.62
CA GLU A 61 6.95 27.87 -2.85
C GLU A 61 6.43 29.29 -2.61
N GLN A 62 5.40 29.45 -1.77
CA GLN A 62 4.86 30.77 -1.40
C GLN A 62 5.83 31.57 -0.52
N ASP A 63 6.51 30.90 0.41
CA ASP A 63 7.47 31.53 1.32
C ASP A 63 8.83 31.81 0.65
N GLY A 64 9.12 31.17 -0.49
CA GLY A 64 10.36 31.37 -1.27
C GLY A 64 11.63 30.91 -0.55
N GLU A 65 11.50 30.05 0.47
CA GLU A 65 12.59 29.66 1.39
C GLU A 65 13.51 28.56 0.85
N LEU A 66 13.18 27.90 -0.27
CA LEU A 66 13.97 26.80 -0.82
C LEU A 66 14.74 27.16 -2.11
N SER A 67 15.90 26.53 -2.27
CA SER A 67 16.64 26.57 -3.53
C SER A 67 15.83 25.88 -4.63
N SER A 68 15.82 26.46 -5.84
CA SER A 68 15.11 25.91 -7.00
C SER A 68 15.45 24.44 -7.27
N LYS A 69 16.68 24.02 -6.96
CA LYS A 69 17.13 22.63 -7.14
C LYS A 69 16.49 21.65 -6.16
N SER A 70 16.36 22.03 -4.87
CA SER A 70 15.71 21.18 -3.87
C SER A 70 14.20 21.09 -4.06
N LEU A 71 13.57 22.15 -4.61
CA LEU A 71 12.17 22.09 -5.01
C LEU A 71 11.95 21.09 -6.15
N GLN A 72 12.84 21.12 -7.15
CA GLN A 72 12.77 20.21 -8.29
C GLN A 72 12.99 18.74 -7.90
N ASP A 73 13.99 18.45 -7.06
CA ASP A 73 14.22 17.08 -6.57
C ASP A 73 12.99 16.55 -5.79
N ARG A 74 12.29 17.43 -5.07
CA ARG A 74 11.11 17.05 -4.28
C ARG A 74 9.87 16.87 -5.16
N GLU A 75 9.67 17.73 -6.15
CA GLU A 75 8.65 17.58 -7.18
C GLU A 75 8.82 16.25 -7.95
N ASP A 76 10.06 15.90 -8.31
CA ASP A 76 10.37 14.62 -8.96
C ASP A 76 10.00 13.41 -8.09
N THR A 77 10.17 13.51 -6.76
CA THR A 77 9.74 12.43 -5.84
C THR A 77 8.23 12.31 -5.76
N LEU A 78 7.50 13.42 -5.74
CA LEU A 78 6.04 13.43 -5.75
C LEU A 78 5.47 12.83 -7.02
N ILE A 79 6.03 13.19 -8.18
CA ILE A 79 5.60 12.63 -9.48
C ILE A 79 5.75 11.10 -9.48
N LYS A 80 6.88 10.59 -8.98
CA LYS A 80 7.11 9.15 -8.86
C LYS A 80 6.11 8.49 -7.90
N LEU A 81 5.90 9.09 -6.74
CA LEU A 81 5.01 8.55 -5.71
C LEU A 81 3.55 8.51 -6.17
N ARG A 82 3.10 9.55 -6.87
CA ARG A 82 1.78 9.63 -7.51
C ARG A 82 1.61 8.59 -8.61
N SER A 83 2.60 8.46 -9.50
CA SER A 83 2.59 7.43 -10.55
C SER A 83 2.51 6.02 -9.95
N HIS A 84 3.23 5.77 -8.86
CA HIS A 84 3.16 4.51 -8.13
C HIS A 84 1.77 4.30 -7.53
N TYR A 85 1.19 5.30 -6.85
CA TYR A 85 -0.16 5.22 -6.29
C TYR A 85 -1.22 4.88 -7.36
N ASP A 86 -1.21 5.56 -8.50
CA ASP A 86 -2.16 5.33 -9.60
C ASP A 86 -2.03 3.91 -10.16
N THR A 87 -0.79 3.43 -10.30
CA THR A 87 -0.50 2.07 -10.76
C THR A 87 -1.00 1.03 -9.76
N LEU A 88 -0.73 1.21 -8.47
CA LEU A 88 -1.15 0.27 -7.42
C LEU A 88 -2.68 0.24 -7.28
N THR A 89 -3.31 1.40 -7.34
CA THR A 89 -4.78 1.53 -7.27
C THR A 89 -5.44 0.82 -8.46
N SER A 90 -4.95 1.04 -9.69
CA SER A 90 -5.50 0.36 -10.87
C SER A 90 -5.35 -1.16 -10.82
N GLN A 91 -4.23 -1.68 -10.31
CA GLN A 91 -3.99 -3.11 -10.12
C GLN A 91 -4.93 -3.71 -9.07
N PHE A 92 -5.14 -3.01 -7.95
CA PHE A 92 -6.05 -3.45 -6.89
C PHE A 92 -7.49 -3.57 -7.39
N THR A 93 -8.00 -2.53 -8.06
CA THR A 93 -9.38 -2.50 -8.56
C THR A 93 -9.61 -3.53 -9.66
N SER A 94 -8.71 -3.61 -10.66
CA SER A 94 -8.83 -4.55 -11.79
C SER A 94 -8.88 -6.01 -11.33
N GLN A 95 -8.18 -6.32 -10.26
CA GLN A 95 -8.09 -7.67 -9.72
C GLN A 95 -9.27 -8.02 -8.79
N SER A 96 -9.84 -7.03 -8.11
CA SER A 96 -11.03 -7.22 -7.27
C SER A 96 -12.25 -7.64 -8.10
N ASP A 97 -12.42 -7.06 -9.28
CA ASP A 97 -13.52 -7.42 -10.20
C ASP A 97 -13.44 -8.87 -10.72
N SER A 98 -12.23 -9.44 -10.80
CA SER A 98 -12.02 -10.83 -11.22
C SER A 98 -12.48 -11.87 -10.18
N THR A 99 -12.49 -11.50 -8.90
CA THR A 99 -12.92 -12.41 -7.81
C THR A 99 -14.46 -12.47 -7.72
N SER A 100 -15.13 -11.33 -7.94
CA SER A 100 -16.59 -11.20 -7.94
C SER A 100 -17.30 -11.97 -9.06
N SER A 101 -16.59 -12.38 -10.12
CA SER A 101 -17.18 -13.10 -11.27
C SER A 101 -17.31 -14.62 -11.06
N SER A 102 -16.96 -15.16 -9.88
CA SER A 102 -17.01 -16.60 -9.59
C SER A 102 -18.16 -17.05 -8.67
N THR A 103 -19.07 -16.14 -8.28
CA THR A 103 -20.32 -16.54 -7.62
C THR A 103 -21.30 -17.07 -8.67
N ILE A 104 -21.37 -18.39 -8.76
CA ILE A 104 -22.36 -19.16 -9.54
C ILE A 104 -23.77 -18.60 -9.27
N ASP A 105 -24.41 -18.13 -10.35
CA ASP A 105 -25.84 -17.88 -10.45
C ASP A 105 -26.62 -19.12 -10.00
N LEU A 106 -27.27 -19.05 -8.84
CA LEU A 106 -28.39 -19.93 -8.51
C LEU A 106 -29.67 -19.25 -8.98
N PRO A 107 -30.44 -19.85 -9.92
CA PRO A 107 -31.65 -19.22 -10.42
C PRO A 107 -32.70 -19.13 -9.31
N ASN A 108 -33.11 -17.90 -9.04
CA ASN A 108 -34.25 -17.53 -8.21
C ASN A 108 -35.54 -18.20 -8.74
N VAL A 109 -35.97 -19.30 -8.10
CA VAL A 109 -37.29 -19.88 -8.33
C VAL A 109 -38.27 -19.26 -7.33
N THR A 110 -38.84 -18.12 -7.69
CA THR A 110 -40.13 -17.68 -7.16
C THR A 110 -41.21 -18.66 -7.58
N SER A 111 -41.71 -19.46 -6.63
CA SER A 111 -43.02 -20.11 -6.75
C SER A 111 -43.85 -19.83 -5.50
N LYS A 112 -44.98 -19.18 -5.74
CA LYS A 112 -45.97 -18.71 -4.78
C LYS A 112 -46.76 -19.89 -4.21
N LYS A 113 -46.90 -19.98 -2.88
CA LYS A 113 -48.13 -20.44 -2.21
C LYS A 113 -48.04 -20.06 -0.72
N GLY A 114 -49.06 -19.38 -0.21
CA GLY A 114 -49.07 -18.87 1.17
C GLY A 114 -49.16 -19.98 2.22
N LEU A 115 -48.99 -19.59 3.48
CA LEU A 115 -49.89 -19.83 4.61
C LEU A 115 -49.18 -19.34 5.91
N ASP A 116 -49.85 -18.39 6.58
CA ASP A 116 -49.95 -18.06 8.02
C ASP A 116 -48.74 -18.10 8.99
N PRO A 117 -48.50 -17.03 9.78
CA PRO A 117 -47.48 -16.99 10.82
C PRO A 117 -48.12 -17.08 12.21
N ASN A 118 -48.62 -18.25 12.64
CA ASN A 118 -48.76 -18.55 14.08
C ASN A 118 -49.12 -20.03 14.34
N SER A 119 -48.12 -20.86 14.66
CA SER A 119 -48.32 -22.05 15.50
C SER A 119 -46.96 -22.66 15.90
N LEU A 120 -46.43 -22.22 17.04
CA LEU A 120 -45.89 -23.18 18.01
C LEU A 120 -47.08 -23.63 18.88
N PRO A 121 -47.10 -24.80 19.55
CA PRO A 121 -45.95 -25.51 20.12
C PRO A 121 -46.12 -27.07 20.12
N TYR A 122 -45.30 -27.76 20.94
CA TYR A 122 -45.50 -29.13 21.50
C TYR A 122 -44.71 -30.25 20.78
N THR A 123 -43.98 -31.20 21.38
CA THR A 123 -43.30 -31.48 22.69
C THR A 123 -42.50 -32.77 22.47
N ASP A 124 -41.51 -33.00 23.34
CA ASP A 124 -41.13 -34.28 23.99
C ASP A 124 -40.94 -35.58 23.17
N ASP A 125 -39.66 -35.99 23.19
CA ASP A 125 -39.14 -37.26 23.72
C ASP A 125 -39.07 -38.49 22.75
N PRO A 126 -38.43 -39.62 23.14
CA PRO A 126 -37.13 -40.04 22.61
C PRO A 126 -37.21 -41.46 21.98
N ASP A 127 -36.04 -42.07 21.78
CA ASP A 127 -35.79 -43.52 21.64
C ASP A 127 -35.65 -44.21 20.25
N HIS A 128 -34.49 -44.89 20.15
CA HIS A 128 -34.25 -46.25 19.67
C HIS A 128 -34.11 -46.62 18.16
N HIS A 129 -32.86 -46.99 17.83
CA HIS A 129 -32.39 -48.30 17.33
C HIS A 129 -32.62 -48.81 15.88
N HIS A 130 -31.48 -49.30 15.33
CA HIS A 130 -31.27 -50.39 14.35
C HIS A 130 -31.87 -50.19 12.93
N HIS A 131 -31.16 -50.49 11.83
CA HIS A 131 -31.01 -51.84 11.27
C HIS A 131 -29.85 -51.94 10.26
N LYS A 132 -29.21 -53.11 10.25
CA LYS A 132 -28.32 -53.63 9.19
C LYS A 132 -29.12 -54.00 7.93
N ALA A 133 -28.49 -53.85 6.75
CA ALA A 133 -28.68 -54.71 5.57
C ALA A 133 -27.45 -54.51 4.65
N ALA A 134 -26.61 -55.54 4.43
CA ALA A 134 -26.66 -56.56 3.37
C ALA A 134 -26.13 -56.03 2.00
N ARG A 135 -24.92 -56.41 1.57
CA ARG A 135 -24.52 -57.63 0.81
C ARG A 135 -24.72 -57.51 -0.71
N GLY A 136 -23.61 -57.55 -1.45
CA GLY A 136 -23.51 -57.70 -2.92
C GLY A 136 -22.09 -57.28 -3.35
N LEU A 137 -21.09 -58.16 -3.36
CA LEU A 137 -20.77 -59.16 -4.39
C LEU A 137 -20.81 -58.60 -5.82
N ALA A 138 -19.69 -58.03 -6.27
CA ALA A 138 -19.35 -57.92 -7.68
C ALA A 138 -17.89 -58.37 -7.84
N SER A 139 -17.75 -59.52 -8.49
CA SER A 139 -16.51 -60.06 -9.02
C SER A 139 -15.96 -59.12 -10.09
N TYR A 140 -14.71 -58.69 -9.97
CA TYR A 140 -13.96 -58.13 -11.09
C TYR A 140 -12.77 -59.05 -11.37
N THR A 141 -12.82 -59.62 -12.56
CA THR A 141 -11.82 -60.51 -13.14
C THR A 141 -10.61 -59.72 -13.60
N ASP A 142 -9.46 -60.32 -13.34
CA ASP A 142 -8.13 -60.00 -13.85
C ASP A 142 -8.11 -60.10 -15.39
N ASP A 143 -7.60 -59.07 -16.09
CA ASP A 143 -7.07 -59.19 -17.45
C ASP A 143 -6.06 -58.07 -17.74
N ASP A 144 -5.19 -58.35 -18.70
CA ASP A 144 -3.75 -58.22 -18.63
C ASP A 144 -3.19 -56.97 -19.34
N THR A 145 -1.94 -56.67 -18.99
CA THR A 145 -0.85 -56.15 -19.82
C THR A 145 -1.02 -54.95 -20.79
N THR A 146 -0.23 -53.93 -20.46
CA THR A 146 0.72 -53.23 -21.35
C THR A 146 0.19 -52.55 -22.62
N ASP A 147 -0.25 -51.30 -22.53
CA ASP A 147 -0.21 -50.40 -23.71
C ASP A 147 -0.07 -48.90 -23.41
N SER A 148 0.01 -48.47 -22.15
CA SER A 148 0.06 -47.04 -21.81
C SER A 148 1.48 -46.44 -21.72
N ARG A 149 2.53 -47.19 -22.06
CA ARG A 149 3.93 -46.68 -22.05
C ARG A 149 4.42 -46.14 -23.39
N GLY A 150 3.72 -46.41 -24.49
CA GLY A 150 4.12 -46.00 -25.85
C GLY A 150 3.82 -44.54 -26.22
N SER A 151 2.98 -43.84 -25.47
CA SER A 151 2.59 -42.45 -25.77
C SER A 151 3.49 -41.39 -25.12
N LEU A 152 4.44 -41.81 -24.27
CA LEU A 152 5.30 -40.90 -23.50
C LEU A 152 6.72 -40.75 -24.06
N MET A 153 7.00 -41.37 -25.21
CA MET A 153 8.31 -41.28 -25.87
C MET A 153 8.08 -40.85 -27.32
N GLY A 154 8.05 -39.53 -27.51
CA GLY A 154 7.85 -38.88 -28.80
C GLY A 154 8.81 -39.42 -29.85
N SER A 155 8.24 -40.11 -30.84
CA SER A 155 8.91 -40.53 -32.07
C SER A 155 9.35 -39.29 -32.85
N SER A 156 10.66 -39.11 -32.92
CA SER A 156 11.32 -38.11 -33.75
C SER A 156 11.46 -38.67 -35.16
N ALA A 157 10.51 -38.34 -36.04
CA ALA A 157 10.68 -38.48 -37.48
C ALA A 157 9.60 -37.66 -38.21
N ASP A 158 9.75 -36.33 -38.25
CA ASP A 158 9.78 -35.66 -39.57
C ASP A 158 10.28 -34.21 -39.46
N LEU A 159 11.07 -33.81 -40.44
CA LEU A 159 11.88 -32.60 -40.48
C LEU A 159 11.30 -31.70 -41.57
N THR A 160 10.46 -30.71 -41.23
CA THR A 160 10.19 -29.59 -42.15
C THR A 160 10.11 -28.25 -41.42
N ALA A 161 11.20 -27.49 -41.57
CA ALA A 161 11.29 -26.03 -41.62
C ALA A 161 10.27 -25.16 -40.85
N SER A 162 10.69 -24.62 -39.70
CA SER A 162 10.44 -23.19 -39.40
C SER A 162 11.39 -22.67 -38.32
N THR A 163 12.37 -21.88 -38.75
CA THR A 163 13.25 -21.10 -37.88
C THR A 163 12.45 -20.03 -37.17
N ARG A 164 11.95 -20.33 -35.96
CA ARG A 164 11.63 -19.32 -34.95
C ARG A 164 12.46 -19.64 -33.73
N LYS A 165 13.49 -18.82 -33.53
CA LYS A 165 14.41 -18.86 -32.40
C LYS A 165 13.63 -18.45 -31.14
N SER A 166 12.82 -19.37 -30.61
CA SER A 166 12.29 -19.25 -29.25
C SER A 166 13.50 -19.35 -28.33
N LYS A 167 13.88 -18.21 -27.77
CA LYS A 167 14.82 -18.15 -26.66
C LYS A 167 14.09 -18.78 -25.47
N GLN A 168 14.09 -20.10 -25.40
CA GLN A 168 13.72 -20.81 -24.18
C GLN A 168 14.74 -20.37 -23.13
N VAL A 169 14.27 -19.51 -22.22
CA VAL A 169 14.97 -19.26 -20.97
C VAL A 169 14.85 -20.56 -20.19
N ARG A 170 15.86 -21.42 -20.34
CA ARG A 170 16.09 -22.50 -19.41
C ARG A 170 16.40 -21.83 -18.08
N PHE A 171 15.45 -21.88 -17.16
CA PHE A 171 15.74 -21.66 -15.75
C PHE A 171 16.69 -22.79 -15.35
N SER A 172 18.00 -22.52 -15.43
CA SER A 172 19.01 -23.32 -14.78
C SER A 172 18.92 -22.99 -13.29
N ASP A 173 17.92 -23.59 -12.64
CA ASP A 173 17.86 -23.65 -11.20
C ASP A 173 18.44 -25.00 -10.76
N SER A 174 19.29 -24.95 -9.74
CA SER A 174 20.14 -26.02 -9.20
C SER A 174 21.52 -26.21 -9.85
N LEU A 175 22.52 -25.64 -9.17
CA LEU A 175 23.97 -25.85 -9.33
C LEU A 175 24.44 -27.25 -8.85
N VAL A 176 23.53 -28.21 -8.61
CA VAL A 176 23.90 -29.54 -8.13
C VAL A 176 23.87 -30.52 -9.30
N ASP A 177 25.06 -30.95 -9.74
CA ASP A 177 25.22 -31.98 -10.76
C ASP A 177 24.77 -33.34 -10.20
N THR A 178 23.51 -33.69 -10.46
CA THR A 178 22.88 -34.94 -10.01
C THR A 178 23.14 -36.11 -10.97
N SER A 179 23.91 -35.88 -12.05
CA SER A 179 24.16 -36.84 -13.14
C SER A 179 24.86 -38.11 -12.67
N GLU A 180 25.65 -38.04 -11.59
CA GLU A 180 26.40 -39.17 -11.02
C GLU A 180 25.79 -39.73 -9.72
N MET A 181 24.65 -39.20 -9.26
CA MET A 181 24.03 -39.60 -7.99
C MET A 181 23.05 -40.77 -8.21
N SER A 182 23.11 -41.78 -7.33
CA SER A 182 22.12 -42.87 -7.35
C SER A 182 20.73 -42.35 -6.97
N ASN A 183 19.65 -42.96 -7.51
CA ASN A 183 18.26 -42.57 -7.23
C ASN A 183 17.92 -42.34 -5.72
N PRO A 184 18.38 -43.17 -4.76
CA PRO A 184 18.18 -42.89 -3.33
C PRO A 184 19.00 -41.70 -2.81
N GLN A 185 20.19 -41.43 -3.36
CA GLN A 185 20.99 -40.26 -3.02
C GLN A 185 20.36 -38.98 -3.57
N VAL A 186 19.80 -39.02 -4.79
CA VAL A 186 19.03 -37.92 -5.37
C VAL A 186 17.82 -37.60 -4.49
N MET A 187 17.09 -38.62 -4.02
CA MET A 187 15.95 -38.41 -3.12
C MET A 187 16.36 -37.79 -1.78
N THR A 188 17.49 -38.23 -1.21
CA THR A 188 18.04 -37.67 0.04
C THR A 188 18.49 -36.22 -0.15
N LEU A 189 19.08 -35.89 -1.30
CA LEU A 189 19.46 -34.53 -1.67
C LEU A 189 18.23 -33.63 -1.82
N HIS A 190 17.21 -34.09 -2.54
CA HIS A 190 15.94 -33.35 -2.69
C HIS A 190 15.27 -33.07 -1.35
N GLN A 191 15.27 -34.04 -0.43
CA GLN A 191 14.72 -33.84 0.91
C GLN A 191 15.43 -32.70 1.66
N ARG A 192 16.77 -32.65 1.60
CA ARG A 192 17.55 -31.56 2.21
C ARG A 192 17.29 -30.21 1.55
N ILE A 193 17.15 -30.18 0.23
CA ILE A 193 16.84 -28.95 -0.51
C ILE A 193 15.46 -28.43 -0.12
N ILE A 194 14.47 -29.32 0.02
CA ILE A 194 13.11 -28.94 0.45
C ILE A 194 13.14 -28.39 1.88
N GLU A 195 13.85 -29.05 2.80
CA GLU A 195 14.02 -28.56 4.18
C GLU A 195 14.69 -27.19 4.22
N GLU A 196 15.75 -26.95 3.43
CA GLU A 196 16.40 -25.64 3.33
C GLU A 196 15.48 -24.57 2.74
N GLN A 197 14.66 -24.94 1.74
CA GLN A 197 13.67 -24.03 1.16
C GLN A 197 12.58 -23.68 2.17
N ASP A 198 12.04 -24.63 2.92
CA ASP A 198 11.04 -24.37 3.96
C ASP A 198 11.60 -23.44 5.04
N ASP A 199 12.84 -23.67 5.51
CA ASP A 199 13.52 -22.77 6.45
C ASP A 199 13.67 -21.34 5.89
N THR A 200 13.94 -21.20 4.58
CA THR A 200 14.01 -19.88 3.93
C THR A 200 12.65 -19.21 3.80
N LEU A 201 11.58 -19.98 3.54
CA LEU A 201 10.21 -19.49 3.44
C LEU A 201 9.69 -19.02 4.81
N ASP A 202 10.02 -19.73 5.89
CA ASP A 202 9.66 -19.33 7.25
C ASP A 202 10.30 -17.99 7.62
N ARG A 203 11.59 -17.81 7.32
CA ARG A 203 12.29 -16.53 7.53
C ARG A 203 11.70 -15.41 6.68
N LEU A 204 11.34 -15.71 5.44
CA LEU A 204 10.70 -14.75 4.54
C LEU A 204 9.32 -14.36 5.09
N SER A 205 8.51 -15.31 5.53
CA SER A 205 7.18 -15.09 6.11
C SER A 205 7.25 -14.23 7.39
N GLU A 206 8.22 -14.51 8.25
CA GLU A 206 8.49 -13.70 9.45
C GLU A 206 8.90 -12.27 9.08
N SER A 207 9.75 -12.11 8.05
CA SER A 207 10.12 -10.80 7.53
C SER A 207 8.94 -10.04 6.94
N ILE A 208 8.06 -10.71 6.17
CA ILE A 208 6.84 -10.11 5.59
C ILE A 208 5.89 -9.67 6.70
N THR A 209 5.74 -10.48 7.75
CA THR A 209 4.88 -10.16 8.90
C THR A 209 5.40 -8.93 9.65
N ARG A 210 6.72 -8.85 9.90
CA ARG A 210 7.34 -7.64 10.46
C ARG A 210 7.18 -6.43 9.56
N GLN A 211 7.33 -6.60 8.25
CA GLN A 211 7.18 -5.51 7.28
C GLN A 211 5.75 -4.98 7.27
N ARG A 212 4.75 -5.87 7.36
CA ARG A 212 3.34 -5.51 7.51
C ARG A 212 3.09 -4.72 8.79
N GLU A 213 3.65 -5.16 9.92
CA GLU A 213 3.53 -4.45 11.19
C GLU A 213 4.15 -3.06 11.13
N LEU A 214 5.36 -2.93 10.57
CA LEU A 214 6.01 -1.64 10.34
C LEU A 214 5.17 -0.71 9.47
N SER A 215 4.52 -1.26 8.45
CA SER A 215 3.67 -0.48 7.54
C SER A 215 2.37 -0.02 8.21
N ILE A 216 1.79 -0.79 9.14
CA ILE A 216 0.69 -0.33 10.00
C ILE A 216 1.18 0.83 10.88
N GLN A 217 2.33 0.68 11.52
CA GLN A 217 2.91 1.73 12.37
C GLN A 217 3.24 3.01 11.58
N ILE A 218 3.75 2.88 10.35
CA ILE A 218 3.97 4.02 9.45
C ILE A 218 2.64 4.70 9.16
N GLY A 219 1.56 3.94 8.95
CA GLY A 219 0.24 4.52 8.73
C GLY A 219 -0.30 5.27 9.93
N ASP A 220 -0.27 4.67 11.12
CA ASP A 220 -0.73 5.34 12.34
C ASP A 220 0.11 6.60 12.66
N GLU A 221 1.42 6.57 12.39
CA GLU A 221 2.31 7.73 12.54
C GLU A 221 2.00 8.83 11.52
N LEU A 222 1.69 8.49 10.26
CA LEU A 222 1.30 9.46 9.23
C LEU A 222 -0.06 10.10 9.53
N ASP A 223 -1.02 9.31 10.03
CA ASP A 223 -2.32 9.80 10.50
C ASP A 223 -2.12 10.79 11.66
N SER A 224 -1.28 10.44 12.64
CA SER A 224 -0.93 11.33 13.77
C SER A 224 -0.17 12.58 13.33
N GLN A 225 0.75 12.47 12.36
CA GLN A 225 1.43 13.63 11.78
C GLN A 225 0.45 14.54 11.03
N GLY A 226 -0.60 13.99 10.42
CA GLY A 226 -1.69 14.78 9.82
C GLY A 226 -2.39 15.67 10.84
N GLU A 227 -2.75 15.12 12.01
CA GLU A 227 -3.35 15.90 13.10
C GLU A 227 -2.39 16.99 13.61
N LEU A 228 -1.10 16.68 13.76
CA LEU A 228 -0.10 17.66 14.18
C LEU A 228 0.13 18.77 13.13
N LEU A 229 0.04 18.44 11.84
CA LEU A 229 0.17 19.39 10.74
C LEU A 229 -1.01 20.36 10.70
N ASP A 230 -2.24 19.88 10.94
CA ASP A 230 -3.42 20.72 11.08
C ASP A 230 -3.23 21.72 12.23
N ASP A 231 -2.82 21.25 13.41
CA ASP A 231 -2.54 22.11 14.57
C ASP A 231 -1.43 23.15 14.29
N LEU A 232 -0.40 22.75 13.54
CA LEU A 232 0.68 23.62 13.11
C LEU A 232 0.18 24.69 12.14
N ASP A 233 -0.64 24.33 11.15
CA ASP A 233 -1.24 25.26 10.20
C ASP A 233 -2.08 26.30 10.94
N ASP A 234 -2.91 25.84 11.86
CA ASP A 234 -3.74 26.64 12.74
C ASP A 234 -2.88 27.62 13.59
N GLY A 235 -1.72 27.15 14.06
CA GLY A 235 -0.72 27.94 14.77
C GLY A 235 -0.06 29.01 13.89
N VAL A 236 0.29 28.66 12.65
CA VAL A 236 0.88 29.55 11.65
C VAL A 236 -0.12 30.63 11.25
N ASP A 237 -1.37 30.27 11.05
CA ASP A 237 -2.46 31.16 10.69
C ASP A 237 -2.70 32.23 11.78
N ARG A 238 -2.65 31.80 13.05
CA ARG A 238 -2.64 32.71 14.22
C ARG A 238 -1.40 33.61 14.25
N ALA A 239 -0.22 33.06 13.99
CA ALA A 239 1.03 33.84 13.96
C ALA A 239 0.99 34.89 12.84
N GLN A 240 0.50 34.54 11.65
CA GLN A 240 0.37 35.43 10.51
C GLN A 240 -0.60 36.59 10.80
N ARG A 241 -1.74 36.31 11.45
CA ARG A 241 -2.67 37.36 11.90
C ARG A 241 -2.02 38.30 12.92
N ARG A 242 -1.23 37.76 13.86
CA ARG A 242 -0.49 38.58 14.84
C ARG A 242 0.58 39.44 14.18
N ILE A 243 1.36 38.89 13.25
CA ILE A 243 2.38 39.63 12.49
C ILE A 243 1.72 40.72 11.65
N THR A 244 0.62 40.42 10.96
CA THR A 244 -0.13 41.41 10.17
C THR A 244 -0.65 42.55 11.05
N GLY A 245 -1.19 42.22 12.22
CA GLY A 245 -1.60 43.21 13.22
C GLY A 245 -0.43 44.07 13.72
N ALA A 246 0.70 43.45 14.02
CA ALA A 246 1.92 44.14 14.45
C ALA A 246 2.46 45.07 13.34
N ARG A 247 2.51 44.60 12.10
CA ARG A 247 2.89 45.39 10.92
C ARG A 247 1.99 46.62 10.74
N LYS A 248 0.68 46.45 10.87
CA LYS A 248 -0.27 47.59 10.77
C LYS A 248 -0.06 48.63 11.87
N ARG A 249 0.23 48.19 13.10
CA ARG A 249 0.57 49.09 14.21
C ARG A 249 1.90 49.81 13.96
N LEU A 250 2.91 49.10 13.44
CA LEU A 250 4.19 49.70 13.04
C LEU A 250 4.02 50.72 11.92
N ASP A 251 3.22 50.45 10.88
CA ASP A 251 2.94 51.41 9.81
C ASP A 251 2.23 52.66 10.34
N THR A 252 1.25 52.47 11.23
CA THR A 252 0.54 53.58 11.88
C THR A 252 1.50 54.41 12.75
N PHE A 253 2.40 53.75 13.49
CA PHE A 253 3.40 54.43 14.30
C PHE A 253 4.42 55.18 13.43
N ALA A 254 4.90 54.56 12.35
CA ALA A 254 5.82 55.19 11.40
C ALA A 254 5.20 56.43 10.74
N ARG A 255 3.93 56.36 10.33
CA ARG A 255 3.17 57.52 9.82
C ARG A 255 3.04 58.62 10.86
N LYS A 256 2.62 58.27 12.09
CA LYS A 256 2.46 59.23 13.19
C LYS A 256 3.79 59.86 13.61
N ALA A 257 4.90 59.12 13.55
CA ALA A 257 6.24 59.65 13.79
C ALA A 257 6.66 60.62 12.67
N LYS A 258 6.36 60.30 11.41
CA LYS A 258 6.65 61.18 10.26
C LYS A 258 5.91 62.52 10.37
N ASP A 259 4.62 62.49 10.70
CA ASP A 259 3.80 63.71 10.77
C ASP A 259 4.22 64.63 11.92
N ASN A 260 4.45 64.05 13.11
CA ASN A 260 4.91 64.80 14.28
C ASN A 260 6.38 65.21 14.20
N GLY A 261 7.18 64.54 13.38
CA GLY A 261 8.60 64.84 13.18
C GLY A 261 8.82 66.28 12.73
N SER A 262 7.99 66.79 11.81
CA SER A 262 8.08 68.19 11.32
C SER A 262 7.78 69.22 12.41
N MET A 263 6.85 68.92 13.33
CA MET A 263 6.50 69.80 14.42
C MET A 263 7.58 69.81 15.51
N VAL A 264 8.12 68.62 15.84
CA VAL A 264 9.22 68.48 16.80
C VAL A 264 10.48 69.19 16.29
N THR A 265 10.83 69.08 15.01
CA THR A 265 12.00 69.78 14.47
C THR A 265 11.84 71.29 14.55
N ILE A 266 10.65 71.85 14.24
CA ILE A 266 10.39 73.29 14.41
C ILE A 266 10.54 73.72 15.87
N VAL A 267 9.95 72.99 16.82
CA VAL A 267 10.05 73.31 18.26
C VAL A 267 11.50 73.26 18.74
N VAL A 268 12.26 72.25 18.33
CA VAL A 268 13.69 72.14 18.64
C VAL A 268 14.47 73.33 18.07
N LEU A 269 14.18 73.74 16.83
CA LEU A 269 14.84 74.87 16.19
C LEU A 269 14.55 76.20 16.91
N ILE A 270 13.32 76.40 17.41
CA ILE A 270 12.95 77.55 18.25
C ILE A 270 13.71 77.53 19.58
N ILE A 271 13.82 76.39 20.25
CA ILE A 271 14.56 76.27 21.52
C ILE A 271 16.04 76.63 21.31
N VAL A 272 16.65 76.12 20.23
CA VAL A 272 18.04 76.43 19.87
C VAL A 272 18.21 77.92 19.58
N LEU A 273 17.27 78.55 18.86
CA LEU A 273 17.28 79.99 18.61
C LEU A 273 17.24 80.80 19.92
N VAL A 274 16.33 80.45 20.84
CA VAL A 274 16.20 81.13 22.14
C VAL A 274 17.47 80.99 22.97
N LEU A 275 18.09 79.80 22.98
CA LEU A 275 19.38 79.57 23.64
C LEU A 275 20.49 80.43 23.05
N LEU A 276 20.57 80.53 21.71
CA LEU A 276 21.56 81.39 21.06
C LEU A 276 21.36 82.86 21.42
N ILE A 277 20.11 83.34 21.47
CA ILE A 277 19.82 84.73 21.89
C ILE A 277 20.22 84.95 23.35
N ALA A 278 19.94 84.00 24.24
CA ALA A 278 20.29 84.09 25.66
C ALA A 278 21.80 84.03 25.91
N LEU A 279 22.56 83.33 25.05
CA LEU A 279 24.02 83.27 25.14
C LEU A 279 24.72 84.45 24.48
N LEU A 280 24.14 85.04 23.43
CA LEU A 280 24.71 86.17 22.70
C LEU A 280 24.39 87.53 23.36
N LYS A 281 23.38 87.58 24.22
CA LYS A 281 22.96 88.76 24.97
C LYS A 281 23.65 88.82 26.33
#